data_AF-A0A8H3SIL3-F1
#
_entry.id   AF-A0A8H3SIL3-F1
#
_cell.length_a   1.000
_cell.length_b   1.000
_cell.length_c   1.000
_cell.angle_alpha   90.00
_cell.angle_beta   90.00
_cell.angle_gamma   90.00
#
_symmetry.space_group_name_H-M   'P 1'
#
loop_
_entity.id
_entity.type
_entity.pdbx_description
1 polymer ?
#
loop_
_entity_poly.entity_id
_entity_poly.type
_entity_poly.pdbx_seq_one_letter_code
_entity_poly.pdbx_strand_id
1 'polypeptide(L)'
;MAGVTIDRRTGQAYREMAFHPSKYPNGPFWVHESPFLPERWEESSRVGAPSLQHSAMKCLLSDQRRLRPEMFAYVPWHIASYLWDCLGKSKRRTLHSWKLFATAYPEQFREVSRYRSYSVKSVEMGMPDYWKEVNSDTLSWRAVLSLDPSIARVPDLVEIASIRNLVALEISSPPQTWHNGESSGVTLSNRIIRSWNELQQSSEAFAHLRVLVLSRQIDLSVQILQYLRDFPSLEVVLAVDCGDLTRASKVDSQVDGWLVDPDTKRDGTLYDQYLAVIKSEAKKPTGLDAAPVLNFEINPSKTKSDTPMRKELFCFYRDGSKTYKHEQESDRKRPRGYPQMKKQRPDKYRKIGWEGLLGDLS
;
A
#
# COMPACT_ATOMS: atom_id res chain seq x y z
N MET A 1 32.76 -24.19 13.52
CA MET A 1 33.88 -23.24 13.75
C MET A 1 34.72 -23.22 12.48
N ALA A 2 34.68 -22.15 11.69
CA ALA A 2 35.42 -22.06 10.43
C ALA A 2 36.09 -20.68 10.27
N GLY A 3 37.34 -20.70 9.80
CA GLY A 3 38.06 -19.53 9.27
C GLY A 3 38.90 -18.76 10.29
N VAL A 4 39.95 -19.38 10.83
CA VAL A 4 41.07 -18.66 11.46
C VAL A 4 42.31 -19.04 10.67
N THR A 5 42.98 -18.05 10.10
CA THR A 5 44.21 -18.20 9.31
C THR A 5 45.39 -17.82 10.19
N ILE A 6 46.46 -18.61 10.18
CA ILE A 6 47.64 -18.35 11.02
C ILE A 6 48.78 -17.91 10.11
N ASP A 7 49.31 -16.71 10.34
CA ASP A 7 50.54 -16.24 9.72
C ASP A 7 51.72 -17.06 10.25
N ARG A 8 52.32 -17.86 9.38
CA ARG A 8 53.43 -18.77 9.73
C ARG A 8 54.72 -18.05 10.11
N ARG A 9 54.88 -16.77 9.74
CA ARG A 9 56.10 -16.00 10.03
C ARG A 9 56.05 -15.31 11.39
N THR A 10 54.86 -14.92 11.83
CA THR A 10 54.66 -14.16 13.07
C THR A 10 53.94 -14.96 14.16
N GLY A 11 53.35 -16.11 13.80
CA GLY A 11 52.52 -16.93 14.69
C GLY A 11 51.15 -16.31 14.99
N GLN A 12 50.81 -15.17 14.38
CA GLN A 12 49.55 -14.48 14.64
C GLN A 12 48.40 -15.17 13.92
N ALA A 13 47.35 -15.48 14.68
CA ALA A 13 46.08 -15.95 14.15
C ALA A 13 45.18 -14.75 13.83
N TYR A 14 44.74 -14.64 12.57
CA TYR A 14 43.83 -13.58 12.13
C TYR A 14 42.64 -14.17 11.37
N ARG A 15 41.57 -13.38 11.30
CA ARG A 15 40.37 -13.71 10.55
C ARG A 15 40.13 -12.63 9.51
N GLU A 16 40.26 -13.02 8.25
CA GLU A 16 39.94 -12.13 7.14
C GLU A 16 38.43 -12.04 7.00
N MET A 17 37.89 -10.83 7.18
CA MET A 17 36.48 -10.54 6.95
C MET A 17 36.40 -9.63 5.72
N ALA A 18 35.93 -10.18 4.61
CA ALA A 18 35.61 -9.38 3.44
C ALA A 18 34.31 -8.61 3.72
N PHE A 19 34.41 -7.30 3.92
CA PHE A 19 33.25 -6.42 3.94
C PHE A 19 32.95 -6.02 2.50
N HIS A 20 31.83 -6.50 1.96
CA HIS A 20 31.27 -5.86 0.78
C HIS A 20 30.84 -4.44 1.19
N PRO A 21 31.26 -3.39 0.47
CA PRO A 21 30.77 -2.05 0.75
C PRO A 21 29.24 -2.07 0.69
N SER A 22 28.60 -1.42 1.65
CA SER A 22 27.14 -1.23 1.64
C SER A 22 26.73 -0.75 0.25
N LYS A 23 25.71 -1.39 -0.35
CA LYS A 23 25.13 -0.99 -1.64
C LYS A 23 24.74 0.49 -1.64
N TYR A 24 24.48 1.05 -0.46
CA TYR A 24 24.17 2.46 -0.25
C TYR A 24 25.06 3.02 0.88
N PRO A 25 26.11 3.80 0.57
CA PRO A 25 27.07 4.27 1.58
C PRO A 25 26.46 5.20 2.63
N ASN A 26 25.32 5.83 2.30
CA ASN A 26 24.56 6.68 3.21
C ASN A 26 23.38 5.97 3.89
N GLY A 27 23.10 4.72 3.52
CA GLY A 27 21.90 3.96 3.91
C GLY A 27 20.76 4.08 2.90
N PRO A 28 19.76 3.18 2.97
CA PRO A 28 18.64 3.11 2.02
C PRO A 28 17.81 4.41 1.99
N PHE A 29 17.61 5.05 3.14
CA PHE A 29 16.88 6.33 3.26
C PHE A 29 17.41 7.48 2.38
N TRP A 30 18.62 7.35 1.85
CA TRP A 30 19.34 8.40 1.14
C TRP A 30 19.69 8.02 -0.30
N VAL A 31 19.03 7.01 -0.85
CA VAL A 31 19.23 6.58 -2.24
C VAL A 31 18.73 7.65 -3.22
N HIS A 32 17.59 8.26 -2.90
CA HIS A 32 16.89 9.20 -3.77
C HIS A 32 17.13 10.68 -3.40
N GLU A 33 17.79 10.95 -2.28
CA GLU A 33 18.05 12.29 -1.77
C GLU A 33 19.44 12.38 -1.12
N SER A 34 20.01 13.59 -1.09
CA SER A 34 21.26 13.83 -0.36
C SER A 34 20.99 14.30 1.07
N PRO A 35 21.63 13.69 2.08
CA PRO A 35 21.53 14.16 3.47
C PRO A 35 22.33 15.45 3.74
N PHE A 36 23.17 15.86 2.80
CA PHE A 36 24.12 16.93 2.99
C PHE A 36 23.62 18.26 2.43
N LEU A 37 23.96 19.35 3.10
CA LEU A 37 23.73 20.69 2.57
C LEU A 37 24.49 20.89 1.24
N PRO A 38 23.94 21.67 0.28
CA PRO A 38 24.66 21.96 -0.95
C PRO A 38 25.89 22.81 -0.63
N GLU A 39 26.96 22.58 -1.37
CA GLU A 39 28.12 23.45 -1.33
C GLU A 39 27.70 24.86 -1.76
N ARG A 40 28.11 25.89 -1.02
CA ARG A 40 27.81 27.32 -1.27
C ARG A 40 26.33 27.72 -1.13
N TRP A 41 25.55 27.01 -0.32
CA TRP A 41 24.22 27.48 0.10
C TRP A 41 24.26 28.86 0.80
N GLU A 42 25.38 29.25 1.38
CA GLU A 42 25.46 30.43 2.24
C GLU A 42 25.15 31.74 1.50
N GLU A 43 24.19 32.50 2.02
CA GLU A 43 24.26 33.95 2.03
C GLU A 43 25.46 34.33 2.90
N SER A 44 26.66 34.28 2.30
CA SER A 44 27.85 34.79 2.97
C SER A 44 27.59 36.25 3.34
N SER A 45 27.82 36.58 4.62
CA SER A 45 27.92 37.98 5.00
C SER A 45 28.97 38.63 4.10
N ARG A 46 28.63 39.75 3.46
CA ARG A 46 29.61 40.51 2.66
C ARG A 46 30.80 40.96 3.51
N VAL A 47 30.66 40.98 4.84
CA VAL A 47 31.69 41.41 5.80
C VAL A 47 31.61 40.58 7.09
N GLY A 48 32.68 39.87 7.44
CA GLY A 48 32.84 39.23 8.75
C GLY A 48 32.37 37.77 8.86
N ALA A 49 32.66 37.16 10.03
CA ALA A 49 32.31 35.78 10.33
C ALA A 49 30.78 35.60 10.52
N PRO A 50 30.21 34.41 10.20
CA PRO A 50 28.80 34.13 10.46
C PRO A 50 28.49 34.18 11.96
N SER A 51 27.23 34.46 12.30
CA SER A 51 26.79 34.41 13.70
C SER A 51 26.91 33.00 14.26
N LEU A 52 27.15 32.88 15.58
CA LEU A 52 27.22 31.58 16.26
C LEU A 52 25.97 30.74 16.01
N GLN A 53 24.78 31.37 16.02
CA GLN A 53 23.52 30.71 15.70
C GLN A 53 23.53 30.09 14.30
N HIS A 54 24.01 30.83 13.30
CA HIS A 54 24.10 30.33 11.93
C HIS A 54 25.12 29.19 11.80
N SER A 55 26.28 29.31 12.44
CA SER A 55 27.30 28.25 12.47
C SER A 55 26.80 26.98 13.15
N ALA A 56 26.08 27.11 14.28
CA ALA A 56 25.48 25.99 14.99
C ALA A 56 24.41 25.29 14.14
N MET A 57 23.52 26.07 13.51
CA MET A 57 22.53 25.55 12.55
C MET A 57 23.20 24.80 11.40
N LYS A 58 24.24 25.38 10.78
CA LYS A 58 24.97 24.74 9.67
C LYS A 58 25.59 23.43 10.13
N CYS A 59 26.22 23.41 11.30
CA CYS A 59 26.81 22.20 11.85
C CYS A 59 25.74 21.12 12.04
N LEU A 60 24.61 21.46 12.66
CA LEU A 60 23.49 20.55 12.90
C LEU A 60 22.89 19.97 11.60
N LEU A 61 22.69 20.83 10.58
CA LEU A 61 22.02 20.44 9.33
C LEU A 61 22.98 19.90 8.26
N SER A 62 24.30 19.99 8.48
CA SER A 62 25.32 19.54 7.52
C SER A 62 25.22 18.06 7.18
N ASP A 63 24.82 17.23 8.15
CA ASP A 63 24.58 15.80 7.99
C ASP A 63 23.25 15.42 8.66
N GLN A 64 22.18 15.37 7.86
CA GLN A 64 20.83 15.12 8.34
C GLN A 64 20.61 13.66 8.80
N ARG A 65 21.53 12.73 8.51
CA ARG A 65 21.39 11.29 8.87
C ARG A 65 21.33 11.05 10.37
N ARG A 66 21.90 11.96 11.16
CA ARG A 66 21.99 11.86 12.62
C ARG A 66 20.78 12.45 13.32
N LEU A 67 19.95 13.21 12.61
CA LEU A 67 18.79 13.87 13.19
C LEU A 67 17.69 12.85 13.46
N ARG A 68 17.23 12.82 14.72
CA ARG A 68 16.14 11.94 15.16
C ARG A 68 15.11 12.73 15.96
N PRO A 69 13.83 12.32 15.98
CA PRO A 69 12.77 13.06 16.68
C PRO A 69 13.08 13.30 18.16
N GLU A 70 13.76 12.37 18.83
CA GLU A 70 14.06 12.46 20.27
C GLU A 70 14.98 13.63 20.60
N MET A 71 15.84 14.03 19.65
CA MET A 71 16.73 15.19 19.81
C MET A 71 15.95 16.52 19.87
N PHE A 72 14.73 16.53 19.37
CA PHE A 72 13.87 17.70 19.31
C PHE A 72 12.85 17.75 20.46
N ALA A 73 12.81 16.76 21.35
CA ALA A 73 11.82 16.65 22.43
C ALA A 73 11.78 17.89 23.36
N TYR A 74 12.93 18.56 23.54
CA TYR A 74 13.07 19.75 24.38
C TYR A 74 13.39 21.02 23.59
N VAL A 75 13.35 20.95 22.26
CA VAL A 75 13.62 22.09 21.40
C VAL A 75 12.31 22.85 21.19
N PRO A 76 12.23 24.15 21.51
CA PRO A 76 11.03 24.93 21.24
C PRO A 76 10.74 25.02 19.74
N TRP A 77 9.45 25.02 19.38
CA TRP A 77 8.99 25.07 17.99
C TRP A 77 9.60 26.22 17.18
N HIS A 78 9.79 27.41 17.75
CA HIS A 78 10.36 28.55 17.01
C HIS A 78 11.79 28.29 16.51
N ILE A 79 12.60 27.52 17.27
CA ILE A 79 13.94 27.10 16.83
C ILE A 79 13.82 26.03 15.75
N ALA A 80 12.93 25.05 15.93
CA ALA A 80 12.68 23.99 14.97
C ALA A 80 12.18 24.55 13.62
N SER A 81 11.27 25.52 13.67
CA SER A 81 10.75 26.26 12.52
C SER A 81 11.87 26.99 11.78
N TYR A 82 12.78 27.65 12.52
CA TYR A 82 13.95 28.28 11.91
C TYR A 82 14.83 27.28 11.15
N LEU A 83 15.08 26.09 11.72
CA LEU A 83 15.84 25.03 11.05
C LEU A 83 15.11 24.53 9.79
N TRP A 84 13.79 24.34 9.87
CA TRP A 84 12.96 23.96 8.72
C TRP A 84 12.99 25.00 7.60
N ASP A 85 13.04 26.29 7.95
CA ASP A 85 13.20 27.38 6.99
C ASP A 85 14.59 27.38 6.37
N CYS A 86 15.66 27.16 7.14
CA CYS A 86 17.01 27.00 6.62
C CYS A 86 17.12 25.83 5.62
N LEU A 87 16.48 24.69 5.90
CA LEU A 87 16.38 23.58 4.95
C LEU A 87 15.60 23.96 3.69
N GLY A 88 14.56 24.78 3.83
CA GLY A 88 13.75 25.27 2.71
C GLY A 88 14.56 26.17 1.80
N LYS A 89 15.22 27.16 2.37
CA LYS A 89 16.05 28.10 1.62
C LYS A 89 17.19 27.35 0.92
N SER A 90 17.82 26.37 1.60
CA SER A 90 18.87 25.50 1.01
C SER A 90 18.42 24.47 0.00
N LYS A 91 17.12 24.40 -0.32
CA LYS A 91 16.54 23.36 -1.19
C LYS A 91 16.90 21.95 -0.72
N ARG A 92 16.95 21.76 0.61
CA ARG A 92 17.27 20.49 1.31
C ARG A 92 16.19 20.06 2.29
N ARG A 93 14.92 20.41 2.02
CA ARG A 93 13.78 19.76 2.69
C ARG A 93 13.61 18.34 2.15
N THR A 94 14.41 17.43 2.68
CA THR A 94 14.40 16.00 2.41
C THR A 94 13.13 15.35 2.97
N LEU A 95 12.75 14.18 2.46
CA LEU A 95 11.70 13.35 3.04
C LEU A 95 12.00 13.01 4.50
N HIS A 96 13.26 12.68 4.81
CA HIS A 96 13.71 12.45 6.18
C HIS A 96 13.43 13.65 7.09
N SER A 97 13.84 14.85 6.68
CA SER A 97 13.56 16.07 7.46
C SER A 97 12.07 16.31 7.63
N TRP A 98 11.26 16.10 6.58
CA TRP A 98 9.81 16.27 6.68
C TRP A 98 9.19 15.32 7.70
N LYS A 99 9.56 14.03 7.67
CA LYS A 99 9.09 13.02 8.64
C LYS A 99 9.54 13.36 10.06
N LEU A 100 10.78 13.82 10.21
CA LEU A 100 11.35 14.25 11.49
C LEU A 100 10.50 15.35 12.13
N PHE A 101 10.20 16.43 11.40
CA PHE A 101 9.40 17.54 11.95
C PHE A 101 7.93 17.15 12.13
N ALA A 102 7.35 16.34 11.24
CA ALA A 102 6.00 15.81 11.41
C ALA A 102 5.85 14.94 12.66
N THR A 103 6.91 14.20 13.03
CA THR A 103 6.93 13.34 14.21
C THR A 103 7.21 14.12 15.49
N ALA A 104 8.17 15.05 15.46
CA ALA A 104 8.57 15.82 16.64
C ALA A 104 7.59 16.94 17.01
N TYR A 105 6.88 17.53 16.03
CA TYR A 105 5.99 18.67 16.21
C TYR A 105 4.66 18.51 15.48
N PRO A 106 3.87 17.45 15.76
CA PRO A 106 2.68 17.13 14.97
C PRO A 106 1.64 18.26 14.94
N GLU A 107 1.51 19.02 16.03
CA GLU A 107 0.51 20.08 16.15
C GLU A 107 0.88 21.36 15.40
N GLN A 108 2.15 21.74 15.42
CA GLN A 108 2.65 22.97 14.79
C GLN A 108 3.03 22.70 13.33
N PHE A 109 3.65 21.55 13.05
CA PHE A 109 4.15 21.23 11.72
C PHE A 109 3.02 21.02 10.70
N ARG A 110 1.86 20.51 11.15
CA ARG A 110 0.65 20.44 10.31
C ARG A 110 0.15 21.80 9.83
N GLU A 111 0.57 22.92 10.42
CA GLU A 111 0.20 24.24 9.91
C GLU A 111 1.16 24.70 8.81
N VAL A 112 2.43 24.29 8.92
CA VAL A 112 3.51 24.65 8.00
C VAL A 112 3.56 23.76 6.76
N SER A 113 3.34 22.45 6.93
CA SER A 113 3.44 21.48 5.84
C SER A 113 2.42 20.36 6.00
N ARG A 114 1.17 20.65 5.62
CA ARG A 114 0.04 19.70 5.63
C ARG A 114 0.21 18.53 4.68
N TYR A 115 0.91 18.77 3.57
CA TYR A 115 1.01 17.84 2.46
C TYR A 115 2.44 17.84 1.93
N ARG A 116 2.96 16.64 1.68
CA ARG A 116 4.21 16.43 0.96
C ARG A 116 3.99 15.38 -0.12
N SER A 117 4.33 15.72 -1.35
CA SER A 117 4.47 14.74 -2.43
C SER A 117 5.92 14.30 -2.54
N TYR A 118 6.11 13.00 -2.74
CA TYR A 118 7.40 12.38 -2.99
C TYR A 118 7.24 11.29 -4.04
N SER A 119 8.03 11.37 -5.11
CA SER A 119 7.86 10.51 -6.27
C SER A 119 9.20 9.92 -6.68
N VAL A 120 9.26 8.60 -6.71
CA VAL A 120 10.45 7.82 -7.03
C VAL A 120 10.31 7.30 -8.46
N LYS A 121 11.18 7.76 -9.37
CA LYS A 121 11.12 7.39 -10.79
C LYS A 121 11.84 6.09 -11.12
N SER A 122 12.80 5.68 -10.28
CA SER A 122 13.61 4.47 -10.45
C SER A 122 13.55 3.64 -9.17
N VAL A 123 13.26 2.35 -9.30
CA VAL A 123 13.27 1.42 -8.18
C VAL A 123 14.70 1.00 -7.91
N GLU A 124 15.34 1.69 -6.97
CA GLU A 124 16.75 1.49 -6.65
C GLU A 124 16.96 0.70 -5.35
N MET A 125 15.90 0.49 -4.57
CA MET A 125 15.87 -0.26 -3.32
C MET A 125 14.93 -1.46 -3.40
N GLY A 126 15.04 -2.39 -2.44
CA GLY A 126 14.03 -3.43 -2.28
C GLY A 126 12.72 -2.83 -1.75
N MET A 127 11.58 -3.42 -2.12
CA MET A 127 10.26 -2.99 -1.63
C MET A 127 10.14 -2.93 -0.09
N PRO A 128 10.71 -3.88 0.69
CA PRO A 128 10.68 -3.77 2.14
C PRO A 128 11.31 -2.49 2.69
N ASP A 129 12.32 -1.94 2.01
CA ASP A 129 12.94 -0.68 2.42
C ASP A 129 12.06 0.52 2.05
N TYR A 130 11.34 0.49 0.93
CA TYR A 130 10.30 1.48 0.63
C TYR A 130 9.14 1.44 1.64
N TRP A 131 8.72 0.27 2.11
CA TRP A 131 7.68 0.16 3.14
C TRP A 131 8.12 0.79 4.46
N LYS A 132 9.39 0.62 4.86
CA LYS A 132 9.96 1.31 6.02
C LYS A 132 9.98 2.83 5.84
N GLU A 133 10.17 3.32 4.62
CA GLU A 133 10.05 4.76 4.35
C GLU A 133 8.60 5.24 4.56
N VAL A 134 7.63 4.51 4.03
CA VAL A 134 6.24 4.97 4.00
C VAL A 134 5.52 4.74 5.35
N ASN A 135 6.05 3.85 6.19
CA ASN A 135 5.47 3.53 7.48
C ASN A 135 5.78 4.58 8.57
N SER A 136 4.78 4.84 9.41
CA SER A 136 4.90 5.61 10.65
C SER A 136 4.29 4.80 11.80
N ASP A 137 5.14 4.22 12.65
CA ASP A 137 4.68 3.45 13.81
C ASP A 137 3.95 4.31 14.84
N THR A 138 4.31 5.59 14.94
CA THR A 138 3.71 6.56 15.85
C THR A 138 2.45 7.21 15.29
N LEU A 139 2.07 6.88 14.05
CA LEU A 139 0.92 7.47 13.34
C LEU A 139 0.95 9.01 13.28
N SER A 140 2.16 9.62 13.35
CA SER A 140 2.33 11.07 13.41
C SER A 140 2.03 11.77 12.08
N TRP A 141 1.95 11.00 11.00
CA TRP A 141 1.61 11.45 9.65
C TRP A 141 0.99 10.29 8.87
N ARG A 142 0.20 10.63 7.85
CA ARG A 142 -0.58 9.69 7.04
C ARG A 142 0.10 9.39 5.72
N ALA A 143 -0.04 8.17 5.22
CA ALA A 143 0.51 7.74 3.95
C ALA A 143 -0.58 7.56 2.90
N VAL A 144 -0.37 8.17 1.75
CA VAL A 144 -1.07 7.93 0.49
C VAL A 144 -0.06 7.30 -0.45
N LEU A 145 -0.29 6.06 -0.89
CA LEU A 145 0.69 5.28 -1.64
C LEU A 145 0.13 4.96 -3.04
N SER A 146 0.87 5.31 -4.09
CA SER A 146 0.62 4.83 -5.45
C SER A 146 1.77 3.94 -5.92
N LEU A 147 1.43 2.76 -6.43
CA LEU A 147 2.39 1.74 -6.85
C LEU A 147 1.97 1.10 -8.18
N ASP A 148 2.96 0.89 -9.06
CA ASP A 148 2.85 -0.06 -10.15
C ASP A 148 3.17 -1.48 -9.64
N PRO A 149 2.27 -2.47 -9.74
CA PRO A 149 2.55 -3.80 -9.20
C PRO A 149 3.63 -4.55 -10.00
N SER A 150 3.95 -4.13 -11.23
CA SER A 150 4.95 -4.80 -12.09
C SER A 150 6.38 -4.73 -11.55
N ILE A 151 6.67 -3.77 -10.68
CA ILE A 151 7.97 -3.57 -10.04
C ILE A 151 8.12 -4.31 -8.69
N ALA A 152 7.07 -4.99 -8.24
CA ALA A 152 7.02 -5.68 -6.96
C ALA A 152 6.78 -7.18 -7.16
N ARG A 153 7.26 -8.02 -6.23
CA ARG A 153 6.91 -9.43 -6.17
C ARG A 153 5.65 -9.62 -5.35
N VAL A 154 5.01 -10.79 -5.46
CA VAL A 154 3.82 -11.13 -4.67
C VAL A 154 4.01 -10.91 -3.16
N PRO A 155 5.11 -11.34 -2.51
CA PRO A 155 5.33 -11.09 -1.08
C PRO A 155 5.41 -9.59 -0.77
N ASP A 156 6.03 -8.81 -1.66
CA ASP A 156 6.21 -7.38 -1.48
C ASP A 156 4.83 -6.66 -1.49
N LEU A 157 3.89 -7.12 -2.33
CA LEU A 157 2.50 -6.62 -2.37
C LEU A 157 1.69 -7.02 -1.14
N VAL A 158 1.91 -8.22 -0.60
CA VAL A 158 1.29 -8.65 0.67
C VAL A 158 1.80 -7.80 1.83
N GLU A 159 3.10 -7.47 1.85
CA GLU A 159 3.75 -6.70 2.91
C GLU A 159 3.31 -5.24 3.00
N ILE A 160 2.64 -4.68 1.97
CA ILE A 160 2.00 -3.35 2.04
C ILE A 160 1.06 -3.23 3.26
N ALA A 161 0.45 -4.36 3.66
CA ALA A 161 -0.40 -4.48 4.84
C ALA A 161 0.30 -4.07 6.17
N SER A 162 1.63 -4.09 6.20
CA SER A 162 2.43 -3.68 7.37
C SER A 162 2.49 -2.16 7.59
N ILE A 163 2.11 -1.35 6.59
CA ILE A 163 2.13 0.10 6.67
C ILE A 163 0.94 0.58 7.50
N ARG A 164 1.19 0.94 8.76
CA ARG A 164 0.14 1.22 9.76
C ARG A 164 -0.62 2.50 9.50
N ASN A 165 0.06 3.52 9.00
CA ASN A 165 -0.47 4.86 8.75
C ASN A 165 -1.04 5.04 7.34
N LEU A 166 -1.28 3.95 6.60
CA LEU A 166 -1.80 3.99 5.24
C LEU A 166 -3.29 4.35 5.22
N VAL A 167 -3.63 5.44 4.51
CA VAL A 167 -5.00 5.96 4.42
C VAL A 167 -5.58 5.90 3.01
N ALA A 168 -4.73 5.85 1.99
CA ALA A 168 -5.16 5.61 0.62
C ALA A 168 -4.10 4.81 -0.14
N LEU A 169 -4.56 3.89 -0.99
CA LEU A 169 -3.71 3.01 -1.79
C LEU A 169 -4.19 3.00 -3.23
N GLU A 170 -3.28 3.20 -4.17
CA GLU A 170 -3.51 2.98 -5.60
C GLU A 170 -2.57 1.91 -6.12
N ILE A 171 -3.13 0.91 -6.79
CA ILE A 171 -2.40 -0.10 -7.55
C ILE A 171 -2.79 0.06 -9.02
N SER A 172 -1.81 0.50 -9.82
CA SER A 172 -2.04 0.89 -11.21
C SER A 172 -1.00 0.24 -12.12
N SER A 173 -1.40 -0.75 -12.90
CA SER A 173 -0.54 -1.34 -13.91
C SER A 173 -0.50 -0.44 -15.14
N PRO A 174 0.65 -0.23 -15.81
CA PRO A 174 0.68 0.53 -17.05
C PRO A 174 -0.22 -0.11 -18.13
N PRO A 175 -0.73 0.66 -19.11
CA PRO A 175 -1.47 0.08 -20.22
C PRO A 175 -0.54 -0.91 -20.92
N GLN A 176 -0.92 -2.18 -20.97
CA GLN A 176 -0.11 -3.19 -21.65
C GLN A 176 0.05 -2.77 -23.12
N THR A 177 1.26 -2.38 -23.53
CA THR A 177 1.63 -2.42 -24.94
C THR A 177 1.76 -3.89 -25.29
N TRP A 178 0.82 -4.43 -26.07
CA TRP A 178 0.84 -5.79 -26.61
C TRP A 178 2.01 -5.99 -27.61
N HIS A 179 3.24 -5.80 -27.17
CA HIS A 179 4.42 -6.18 -27.92
C HIS A 179 5.08 -7.36 -27.20
N ASN A 180 4.95 -8.53 -27.85
CA ASN A 180 5.63 -9.78 -27.56
C ASN A 180 5.37 -10.40 -26.18
N GLY A 181 4.20 -11.02 -26.00
CA GLY A 181 4.00 -12.32 -25.30
C GLY A 181 4.43 -12.49 -23.83
N GLU A 182 5.15 -11.57 -23.23
CA GLU A 182 5.67 -11.64 -21.86
C GLU A 182 5.22 -10.37 -21.12
N SER A 183 3.99 -10.39 -20.61
CA SER A 183 3.62 -9.52 -19.50
C SER A 183 4.34 -10.05 -18.25
N SER A 184 5.59 -9.65 -18.07
CA SER A 184 6.47 -10.12 -16.97
C SER A 184 6.25 -9.39 -15.64
N GLY A 185 5.28 -8.47 -15.58
CA GLY A 185 4.90 -7.79 -14.35
C GLY A 185 3.91 -8.60 -13.53
N VAL A 186 4.15 -8.70 -12.21
CA VAL A 186 3.16 -9.25 -11.27
C VAL A 186 1.91 -8.38 -11.30
N THR A 187 0.73 -8.99 -11.47
CA THR A 187 -0.57 -8.31 -11.35
C THR A 187 -1.14 -8.53 -9.95
N LEU A 188 -2.02 -7.63 -9.50
CA LEU A 188 -2.76 -7.86 -8.27
C LEU A 188 -3.76 -9.00 -8.51
N SER A 189 -3.72 -10.02 -7.64
CA SER A 189 -4.60 -11.18 -7.74
C SER A 189 -5.56 -11.23 -6.54
N ASN A 190 -6.68 -11.95 -6.71
CA ASN A 190 -7.65 -12.18 -5.63
C ASN A 190 -6.99 -12.81 -4.38
N ARG A 191 -5.92 -13.59 -4.57
CA ARG A 191 -5.18 -14.22 -3.46
C ARG A 191 -4.47 -13.19 -2.58
N ILE A 192 -3.91 -12.14 -3.18
CA ILE A 192 -3.24 -11.06 -2.43
C ILE A 192 -4.26 -10.31 -1.58
N ILE A 193 -5.41 -9.95 -2.17
CA ILE A 193 -6.48 -9.24 -1.44
C ILE A 193 -7.07 -10.12 -0.33
N ARG A 194 -7.21 -11.42 -0.58
CA ARG A 194 -7.60 -12.39 0.47
C ARG A 194 -6.57 -12.41 1.60
N SER A 195 -5.27 -12.45 1.30
CA SER A 195 -4.22 -12.40 2.33
C SER A 195 -4.26 -11.08 3.11
N TRP A 196 -4.57 -9.95 2.47
CA TRP A 196 -4.78 -8.69 3.18
C TRP A 196 -5.97 -8.74 4.14
N ASN A 197 -7.06 -9.37 3.75
CA ASN A 197 -8.22 -9.59 4.62
C ASN A 197 -7.87 -10.48 5.83
N GLU A 198 -7.14 -11.57 5.61
CA GLU A 198 -6.65 -12.46 6.68
C GLU A 198 -5.69 -11.71 7.63
N LEU A 199 -4.83 -10.83 7.11
CA LEU A 199 -3.95 -9.96 7.91
C LEU A 199 -4.75 -8.89 8.66
N GLN A 200 -5.82 -8.36 8.09
CA GLN A 200 -6.67 -7.43 8.81
C GLN A 200 -7.33 -8.11 10.02
N GLN A 201 -7.83 -9.34 9.84
CA GLN A 201 -8.45 -10.09 10.93
C GLN A 201 -7.47 -10.49 12.04
N SER A 202 -6.19 -10.68 11.72
CA SER A 202 -5.17 -11.18 12.67
C SER A 202 -4.26 -10.12 13.27
N SER A 203 -3.96 -9.03 12.54
CA SER A 203 -2.95 -8.04 12.91
C SER A 203 -3.39 -6.58 12.71
N GLU A 204 -4.69 -6.32 12.55
CA GLU A 204 -5.23 -4.98 12.33
C GLU A 204 -4.63 -4.24 11.11
N ALA A 205 -4.24 -4.99 10.07
CA ALA A 205 -3.72 -4.43 8.83
C ALA A 205 -4.76 -3.55 8.09
N PHE A 206 -4.32 -2.44 7.51
CA PHE A 206 -5.23 -1.48 6.83
C PHE A 206 -6.33 -0.90 7.73
N ALA A 207 -6.11 -0.84 9.05
CA ALA A 207 -7.05 -0.25 10.01
C ALA A 207 -7.47 1.20 9.68
N HIS A 208 -6.64 1.93 8.92
CA HIS A 208 -6.90 3.33 8.55
C HIS A 208 -7.11 3.55 7.05
N LEU A 209 -7.11 2.49 6.23
CA LEU A 209 -7.28 2.61 4.79
C LEU A 209 -8.72 3.04 4.48
N ARG A 210 -8.88 4.21 3.84
CA ARG A 210 -10.20 4.79 3.48
C ARG A 210 -10.51 4.69 1.99
N VAL A 211 -9.49 4.80 1.15
CA VAL A 211 -9.62 4.80 -0.32
C VAL A 211 -8.70 3.74 -0.91
N LEU A 212 -9.27 2.87 -1.76
CA LEU A 212 -8.52 1.93 -2.58
C LEU A 212 -8.82 2.18 -4.06
N VAL A 213 -7.78 2.39 -4.86
CA VAL A 213 -7.89 2.56 -6.31
C VAL A 213 -7.21 1.39 -6.99
N LEU A 214 -7.97 0.68 -7.81
CA LEU A 214 -7.52 -0.43 -8.63
C LEU A 214 -7.64 0.00 -10.08
N SER A 215 -6.50 0.09 -10.76
CA SER A 215 -6.45 0.49 -12.17
C SER A 215 -5.84 -0.60 -13.03
N ARG A 216 -6.58 -0.99 -14.08
CA ARG A 216 -6.18 -1.97 -15.10
C ARG A 216 -5.77 -3.33 -14.50
N GLN A 217 -6.45 -3.75 -13.44
CA GLN A 217 -6.28 -5.06 -12.82
C GLN A 217 -7.32 -6.03 -13.38
N ILE A 218 -7.03 -6.61 -14.55
CA ILE A 218 -7.99 -7.43 -15.31
C ILE A 218 -8.27 -8.81 -14.69
N ASP A 219 -7.34 -9.33 -13.88
CA ASP A 219 -7.42 -10.65 -13.25
C ASP A 219 -8.22 -10.65 -11.94
N LEU A 220 -8.74 -9.49 -11.54
CA LEU A 220 -9.54 -9.35 -10.32
C LEU A 220 -10.99 -9.71 -10.59
N SER A 221 -11.52 -10.57 -9.72
CA SER A 221 -12.95 -10.93 -9.76
C SER A 221 -13.74 -10.11 -8.74
N VAL A 222 -15.06 -10.07 -8.92
CA VAL A 222 -16.00 -9.40 -7.99
C VAL A 222 -15.86 -9.88 -6.54
N GLN A 223 -15.43 -11.13 -6.32
CA GLN A 223 -15.25 -11.72 -4.99
C GLN A 223 -14.36 -10.88 -4.07
N ILE A 224 -13.45 -10.07 -4.61
CA ILE A 224 -12.58 -9.21 -3.80
C ILE A 224 -13.37 -8.23 -2.94
N LEU A 225 -14.56 -7.82 -3.38
CA LEU A 225 -15.42 -6.88 -2.67
C LEU A 225 -15.90 -7.47 -1.34
N GLN A 226 -16.06 -8.80 -1.24
CA GLN A 226 -16.36 -9.49 0.01
C GLN A 226 -15.20 -9.37 0.99
N TYR A 227 -13.96 -9.58 0.54
CA TYR A 227 -12.77 -9.43 1.37
C TYR A 227 -12.54 -7.98 1.82
N LEU A 228 -12.77 -7.01 0.93
CA LEU A 228 -12.60 -5.58 1.23
C LEU A 228 -13.67 -5.05 2.21
N ARG A 229 -14.77 -5.77 2.39
CA ARG A 229 -15.83 -5.40 3.32
C ARG A 229 -15.40 -5.46 4.79
N ASP A 230 -14.42 -6.29 5.13
CA ASP A 230 -13.96 -6.44 6.51
C ASP A 230 -12.99 -5.33 6.93
N PHE A 231 -12.60 -4.45 6.00
CA PHE A 231 -11.66 -3.37 6.28
C PHE A 231 -12.41 -2.27 7.05
N PRO A 232 -12.00 -1.90 8.27
CA PRO A 232 -12.85 -1.15 9.19
C PRO A 232 -13.13 0.27 8.69
N SER A 233 -12.11 0.94 8.15
CA SER A 233 -12.20 2.33 7.68
C SER A 233 -12.35 2.49 6.17
N LEU A 234 -12.43 1.39 5.40
CA LEU A 234 -12.49 1.48 3.94
C LEU A 234 -13.87 1.95 3.50
N GLU A 235 -13.94 3.12 2.88
CA GLU A 235 -15.20 3.74 2.48
C GLU A 235 -15.43 3.69 0.97
N VAL A 236 -14.34 3.81 0.20
CA VAL A 236 -14.40 3.92 -1.26
C VAL A 236 -13.42 2.96 -1.92
N VAL A 237 -13.91 2.20 -2.88
CA VAL A 237 -13.11 1.43 -3.83
C VAL A 237 -13.40 1.95 -5.24
N LEU A 238 -12.37 2.41 -5.94
CA LEU A 238 -12.47 2.85 -7.33
C LEU A 238 -11.84 1.79 -8.22
N ALA A 239 -12.62 1.27 -9.16
CA ALA A 239 -12.14 0.34 -10.17
C ALA A 239 -12.10 1.04 -11.54
N VAL A 240 -10.92 1.12 -12.14
CA VAL A 240 -10.70 1.68 -13.47
C VAL A 240 -10.25 0.57 -14.40
N ASP A 241 -11.03 0.26 -15.43
CA ASP A 241 -10.69 -0.74 -16.45
C ASP A 241 -10.32 -2.14 -15.86
N CYS A 242 -11.01 -2.58 -14.79
CA CYS A 242 -10.73 -3.82 -14.06
C CYS A 242 -11.65 -5.00 -14.45
N GLY A 243 -11.81 -5.27 -15.75
CA GLY A 243 -12.39 -6.51 -16.27
C GLY A 243 -13.75 -6.93 -15.67
N ASP A 244 -13.76 -7.93 -14.79
CA ASP A 244 -14.97 -8.46 -14.17
C ASP A 244 -15.65 -7.46 -13.22
N LEU A 245 -14.85 -6.66 -12.49
CA LEU A 245 -15.37 -5.65 -11.56
C LEU A 245 -16.17 -4.57 -12.29
N THR A 246 -15.67 -4.12 -13.44
CA THR A 246 -16.34 -3.11 -14.27
C THR A 246 -17.52 -3.67 -15.06
N ARG A 247 -17.59 -5.00 -15.27
CA ARG A 247 -18.72 -5.67 -15.92
C ARG A 247 -19.88 -5.88 -14.96
N ALA A 248 -19.62 -6.39 -13.76
CA ALA A 248 -20.66 -6.64 -12.76
C ALA A 248 -21.36 -5.34 -12.31
N SER A 249 -20.60 -4.25 -12.20
CA SER A 249 -21.11 -2.92 -11.80
C SER A 249 -22.08 -2.27 -12.80
N LYS A 250 -22.13 -2.72 -14.06
CA LYS A 250 -23.08 -2.22 -15.06
C LYS A 250 -24.49 -2.81 -14.89
N VAL A 251 -24.59 -3.95 -14.22
CA VAL A 251 -25.83 -4.72 -14.12
C VAL A 251 -26.54 -4.42 -12.81
N ASP A 252 -25.79 -4.34 -11.71
CA ASP A 252 -26.33 -4.23 -10.36
C ASP A 252 -25.97 -2.90 -9.70
N SER A 253 -26.95 -2.25 -9.09
CA SER A 253 -26.75 -1.04 -8.28
C SER A 253 -26.10 -1.32 -6.91
N GLN A 254 -26.02 -2.60 -6.53
CA GLN A 254 -25.36 -3.07 -5.33
C GLN A 254 -24.70 -4.42 -5.58
N VAL A 255 -23.42 -4.54 -5.23
CA VAL A 255 -22.63 -5.76 -5.44
C VAL A 255 -21.92 -6.13 -4.14
N ASP A 256 -22.16 -7.34 -3.63
CA ASP A 256 -21.50 -7.88 -2.41
C ASP A 256 -21.56 -6.94 -1.18
N GLY A 257 -22.63 -6.14 -1.07
CA GLY A 257 -22.84 -5.19 0.02
C GLY A 257 -22.28 -3.78 -0.23
N TRP A 258 -21.64 -3.55 -1.38
CA TRP A 258 -21.19 -2.23 -1.83
C TRP A 258 -22.22 -1.58 -2.73
N LEU A 259 -22.49 -0.30 -2.53
CA LEU A 259 -23.30 0.49 -3.45
C LEU A 259 -22.43 0.92 -4.63
N VAL A 260 -22.99 0.86 -5.84
CA VAL A 260 -22.30 1.22 -7.08
C VAL A 260 -22.83 2.55 -7.58
N ASP A 261 -21.92 3.51 -7.81
CA ASP A 261 -22.22 4.71 -8.58
C ASP A 261 -21.61 4.55 -10.00
N PRO A 262 -22.44 4.27 -11.02
CA PRO A 262 -21.99 4.05 -12.39
C PRO A 262 -21.66 5.35 -13.14
N ASP A 263 -22.10 6.51 -12.63
CA ASP A 263 -21.90 7.82 -13.27
C ASP A 263 -20.84 8.67 -12.56
N THR A 264 -20.02 8.04 -11.70
CA THR A 264 -18.97 8.74 -10.97
C THR A 264 -17.96 9.37 -11.94
N LYS A 265 -17.95 10.69 -11.99
CA LYS A 265 -16.88 11.49 -12.61
C LYS A 265 -15.91 11.95 -11.52
N ARG A 266 -15.12 11.01 -10.99
CA ARG A 266 -14.02 11.33 -10.09
C ARG A 266 -12.74 11.49 -10.91
N ASP A 267 -12.48 12.72 -11.30
CA ASP A 267 -11.20 13.13 -11.86
C ASP A 267 -10.29 13.65 -10.73
N GLY A 268 -8.99 13.38 -10.84
CA GLY A 268 -7.99 13.86 -9.87
C GLY A 268 -6.98 12.80 -9.46
N THR A 269 -6.03 13.21 -8.61
CA THR A 269 -5.03 12.31 -8.01
C THR A 269 -5.64 11.45 -6.90
N LEU A 270 -4.96 10.38 -6.49
CA LEU A 270 -5.35 9.58 -5.31
C LEU A 270 -5.55 10.46 -4.06
N TYR A 271 -4.70 11.47 -3.90
CA TYR A 271 -4.82 12.43 -2.81
C TYR A 271 -6.10 13.27 -2.88
N ASP A 272 -6.52 13.70 -4.08
CA ASP A 272 -7.76 14.46 -4.26
C ASP A 272 -9.00 13.61 -3.90
N GLN A 273 -8.98 12.34 -4.28
CA GLN A 273 -10.03 11.38 -3.95
C GLN A 273 -10.11 11.14 -2.44
N TYR A 274 -8.97 11.00 -1.78
CA TYR A 274 -8.89 10.90 -0.33
C TYR A 274 -9.42 12.15 0.39
N LEU A 275 -9.06 13.34 -0.09
CA LEU A 275 -9.59 14.59 0.45
C LEU A 275 -11.11 14.73 0.26
N ALA A 276 -11.66 14.23 -0.84
CA ALA A 276 -13.11 14.23 -1.07
C ALA A 276 -13.85 13.41 -0.01
N VAL A 277 -13.31 12.24 0.36
CA VAL A 277 -13.87 11.36 1.40
C VAL A 277 -13.81 12.02 2.77
N ILE A 278 -12.67 12.60 3.15
CA ILE A 278 -12.55 13.33 4.43
C ILE A 278 -13.57 14.48 4.52
N LYS A 279 -13.74 15.24 3.42
CA LYS A 279 -14.67 16.38 3.41
C LYS A 279 -16.12 15.94 3.61
N SER A 280 -16.52 14.78 3.08
CA SER A 280 -17.86 14.21 3.34
C SER A 280 -18.03 13.72 4.77
N GLU A 281 -16.95 13.27 5.42
CA GLU A 281 -16.95 12.71 6.78
C GLU A 281 -16.87 13.74 7.91
N ALA A 282 -16.75 15.05 7.62
CA ALA A 282 -16.48 16.13 8.59
C ALA A 282 -17.47 16.26 9.79
N LYS A 283 -18.42 15.34 9.94
CA LYS A 283 -19.24 15.15 11.15
C LYS A 283 -18.59 14.26 12.22
N LYS A 284 -17.49 13.53 11.94
CA LYS A 284 -16.76 12.70 12.94
C LYS A 284 -15.24 12.71 12.70
N PRO A 285 -14.51 13.76 13.09
CA PRO A 285 -13.05 13.77 12.95
C PRO A 285 -12.42 12.72 13.87
N THR A 286 -11.71 11.76 13.28
CA THR A 286 -10.81 10.85 14.01
C THR A 286 -9.50 11.59 14.31
N GLY A 287 -8.80 11.26 15.40
CA GLY A 287 -7.57 11.97 15.80
C GLY A 287 -6.46 11.99 14.74
N LEU A 288 -6.43 11.00 13.84
CA LEU A 288 -5.50 10.91 12.71
C LEU A 288 -5.80 11.94 11.60
N ASP A 289 -7.02 12.51 11.55
CA ASP A 289 -7.47 13.33 10.42
C ASP A 289 -6.77 14.69 10.31
N ALA A 290 -6.19 15.14 11.42
CA ALA A 290 -5.43 16.38 11.49
C ALA A 290 -3.93 16.20 11.19
N ALA A 291 -3.43 14.96 11.09
CA ALA A 291 -2.02 14.68 10.86
C ALA A 291 -1.61 15.04 9.41
N PRO A 292 -0.38 15.51 9.17
CA PRO A 292 0.07 15.83 7.82
C PRO A 292 0.13 14.57 6.94
N VAL A 293 0.02 14.76 5.62
CA VAL A 293 -0.10 13.67 4.63
C VAL A 293 1.15 13.60 3.75
N LEU A 294 1.72 12.42 3.65
CA LEU A 294 2.74 12.05 2.68
C LEU A 294 2.06 11.32 1.50
N ASN A 295 2.08 11.92 0.32
CA ASN A 295 1.79 11.22 -0.93
C ASN A 295 3.10 10.65 -1.50
N PHE A 296 3.22 9.33 -1.53
CA PHE A 296 4.38 8.59 -1.95
C PHE A 296 4.06 7.79 -3.21
N GLU A 297 4.72 8.12 -4.31
CA GLU A 297 4.51 7.48 -5.61
C GLU A 297 5.76 6.70 -5.99
N ILE A 298 5.61 5.39 -6.24
CA ILE A 298 6.70 4.52 -6.67
C ILE A 298 6.49 4.16 -8.12
N ASN A 299 7.43 4.57 -8.96
CA ASN A 299 7.39 4.40 -10.40
C ASN A 299 6.04 4.86 -10.97
N PRO A 300 5.64 6.13 -10.78
CA PRO A 300 4.37 6.58 -11.31
C PRO A 300 4.39 6.39 -12.82
N SER A 301 3.51 5.52 -13.32
CA SER A 301 3.31 5.37 -14.75
C SER A 301 2.91 6.74 -15.28
N LYS A 302 3.71 7.33 -16.16
CA LYS A 302 3.38 8.58 -16.86
C LYS A 302 2.23 8.32 -17.85
N THR A 303 1.05 7.93 -17.37
CA THR A 303 -0.15 7.86 -18.19
C THR A 303 -0.82 9.22 -18.22
N LYS A 304 -0.10 10.23 -18.74
CA LYS A 304 -0.75 11.22 -19.60
C LYS A 304 -0.78 10.59 -20.99
N SER A 305 -1.67 9.61 -21.20
CA SER A 305 -1.97 9.22 -22.58
C SER A 305 -2.90 10.32 -23.11
N ASP A 306 -2.43 11.05 -24.11
CA ASP A 306 -3.18 12.05 -24.90
C ASP A 306 -4.26 11.39 -25.78
N THR A 307 -4.69 10.18 -25.43
CA THR A 307 -5.71 9.43 -26.17
C THR A 307 -6.97 9.34 -25.30
N PRO A 308 -8.10 9.90 -25.75
CA PRO A 308 -9.36 9.86 -25.02
C PRO A 308 -9.99 8.48 -25.18
N MET A 309 -9.34 7.42 -24.69
CA MET A 309 -10.07 6.20 -24.39
C MET A 309 -10.99 6.50 -23.22
N ARG A 310 -12.29 6.26 -23.40
CA ARG A 310 -13.25 6.27 -22.29
C ARG A 310 -12.77 5.26 -21.26
N LYS A 311 -12.18 5.74 -20.18
CA LYS A 311 -11.84 4.92 -19.02
C LYS A 311 -13.15 4.52 -18.35
N GLU A 312 -13.37 3.22 -18.19
CA GLU A 312 -14.52 2.74 -17.44
C GLU A 312 -14.19 2.84 -15.95
N LEU A 313 -14.70 3.88 -15.30
CA LEU A 313 -14.55 4.14 -13.88
C LEU A 313 -15.83 3.74 -13.15
N PHE A 314 -15.69 2.91 -12.12
CA PHE A 314 -16.78 2.56 -11.22
C PHE A 314 -16.38 2.85 -9.78
N CYS A 315 -17.31 3.41 -9.03
CA CYS A 315 -17.15 3.72 -7.62
C CYS A 315 -18.02 2.81 -6.78
N PHE A 316 -17.37 2.04 -5.91
CA PHE A 316 -18.00 1.26 -4.87
C PHE A 316 -17.87 2.04 -3.57
N TYR A 317 -18.98 2.27 -2.88
CA TYR A 317 -18.99 2.95 -1.59
C TYR A 317 -19.86 2.23 -0.57
N ARG A 318 -19.58 2.47 0.72
CA ARG A 318 -20.37 1.92 1.81
C ARG A 318 -21.66 2.70 2.02
N ASP A 319 -22.74 1.97 2.23
CA ASP A 319 -23.98 2.55 2.74
C ASP A 319 -23.79 2.96 4.21
N GLY A 320 -23.59 4.24 4.46
CA GLY A 320 -23.44 4.81 5.81
C GLY A 320 -24.66 4.64 6.71
N SER A 321 -25.75 4.03 6.22
CA SER A 321 -26.99 3.80 6.97
C SER A 321 -27.09 2.43 7.67
N LYS A 322 -26.18 1.47 7.43
CA LYS A 322 -26.26 0.13 8.05
C LYS A 322 -24.92 -0.39 8.57
N THR A 323 -24.75 -0.32 9.89
CA THR A 323 -23.84 -1.20 10.64
C THR A 323 -24.31 -2.64 10.46
N TYR A 324 -23.66 -3.38 9.56
CA TYR A 324 -23.92 -4.80 9.41
C TYR A 324 -23.36 -5.56 10.61
N LYS A 325 -24.26 -6.12 11.42
CA LYS A 325 -23.90 -7.11 12.42
C LYS A 325 -23.46 -8.37 11.70
N HIS A 326 -22.32 -8.90 12.13
CA HIS A 326 -21.83 -10.22 11.78
C HIS A 326 -22.87 -11.25 12.24
N GLU A 327 -23.65 -11.82 11.33
CA GLU A 327 -24.44 -13.03 11.65
C GLU A 327 -23.47 -14.20 11.68
N GLN A 328 -22.89 -14.42 12.86
CA GLN A 328 -22.25 -15.68 13.21
C GLN A 328 -23.36 -16.70 13.55
N GLU A 329 -23.33 -17.82 12.84
CA GLU A 329 -23.89 -19.13 13.17
C GLU A 329 -25.39 -19.28 13.48
N SER A 330 -26.09 -19.75 12.45
CA SER A 330 -26.81 -21.03 12.45
C SER A 330 -27.42 -21.53 13.77
N ASP A 331 -28.59 -21.01 14.11
CA ASP A 331 -29.61 -21.77 14.83
C ASP A 331 -30.87 -21.90 13.95
N ARG A 332 -30.76 -22.71 12.89
CA ARG A 332 -31.94 -23.27 12.23
C ARG A 332 -31.84 -24.79 12.25
N LYS A 333 -32.47 -25.36 13.28
CA LYS A 333 -32.87 -26.77 13.35
C LYS A 333 -33.43 -27.21 11.99
N ARG A 334 -32.82 -28.23 11.41
CA ARG A 334 -33.29 -28.89 10.18
C ARG A 334 -34.75 -29.35 10.36
N PRO A 335 -35.69 -29.01 9.45
CA PRO A 335 -36.96 -29.72 9.39
C PRO A 335 -36.69 -31.10 8.79
N ARG A 336 -36.95 -32.15 9.58
CA ARG A 336 -37.03 -33.53 9.08
C ARG A 336 -38.30 -33.68 8.24
N GLY A 337 -38.13 -34.24 7.05
CA GLY A 337 -39.14 -35.06 6.38
C GLY A 337 -39.89 -34.37 5.24
N TYR A 338 -39.59 -34.77 4.00
CA TYR A 338 -40.61 -34.91 2.97
C TYR A 338 -40.43 -36.27 2.25
N PRO A 339 -41.52 -36.89 1.78
CA PRO A 339 -41.58 -38.31 1.42
C PRO A 339 -41.04 -38.59 0.02
N GLN A 340 -40.40 -39.75 -0.15
CA GLN A 340 -39.99 -40.28 -1.44
C GLN A 340 -41.20 -40.55 -2.33
N MET A 341 -41.29 -39.84 -3.46
CA MET A 341 -42.13 -40.23 -4.59
C MET A 341 -41.51 -41.45 -5.30
N LYS A 342 -42.23 -42.57 -5.24
CA LYS A 342 -41.98 -43.77 -6.05
C LYS A 342 -42.14 -43.43 -7.54
N LYS A 343 -41.04 -43.46 -8.30
CA LYS A 343 -41.09 -43.56 -9.76
C LYS A 343 -41.10 -45.04 -10.15
N GLN A 344 -42.25 -45.52 -10.62
CA GLN A 344 -42.36 -46.78 -11.35
C GLN A 344 -41.44 -46.73 -12.59
N ARG A 345 -40.65 -47.78 -12.80
CA ARG A 345 -40.01 -48.08 -14.08
C ARG A 345 -40.58 -49.40 -14.61
N PRO A 346 -40.78 -49.54 -15.93
CA PRO A 346 -41.39 -50.73 -16.51
C PRO A 346 -40.34 -51.83 -16.73
N ASP A 347 -40.67 -53.03 -16.25
CA ASP A 347 -40.00 -54.28 -16.61
C ASP A 347 -40.36 -54.68 -18.05
N LYS A 348 -39.35 -55.01 -18.86
CA LYS A 348 -39.36 -56.09 -19.87
C LYS A 348 -38.05 -56.08 -20.67
N TYR A 349 -37.02 -56.69 -20.12
CA TYR A 349 -36.01 -57.39 -20.93
C TYR A 349 -35.95 -58.84 -20.46
N ARG A 350 -36.57 -59.71 -21.27
CA ARG A 350 -36.37 -61.15 -21.32
C ARG A 350 -34.88 -61.42 -21.53
N LYS A 351 -34.22 -62.08 -20.59
CA LYS A 351 -33.06 -62.93 -20.89
C LYS A 351 -33.44 -64.37 -20.57
N ILE A 352 -33.33 -65.15 -21.63
CA ILE A 352 -33.61 -66.56 -21.78
C ILE A 352 -32.46 -67.30 -21.09
N GLY A 353 -32.78 -68.19 -20.16
CA GLY A 353 -31.85 -69.14 -19.56
C GLY A 353 -32.55 -70.49 -19.50
N TRP A 354 -32.43 -71.28 -20.57
CA TRP A 354 -32.78 -72.70 -20.60
C TRP A 354 -31.50 -73.49 -20.36
N GLU A 355 -31.12 -73.68 -19.11
CA GLU A 355 -30.28 -74.81 -18.70
C GLU A 355 -31.20 -75.81 -18.02
N GLY A 356 -31.43 -76.94 -18.69
CA GLY A 356 -32.35 -77.97 -18.24
C GLY A 356 -32.84 -78.81 -19.41
N LEU A 357 -31.93 -79.40 -20.17
CA LEU A 357 -32.20 -80.54 -21.06
C LEU A 357 -30.87 -81.24 -21.37
N LEU A 358 -30.85 -82.56 -21.14
CA LEU A 358 -29.78 -83.54 -21.38
C LEU A 358 -28.84 -83.83 -20.20
N GLY A 359 -29.43 -84.44 -19.17
CA GLY A 359 -28.81 -85.62 -18.57
C GLY A 359 -29.20 -86.86 -19.39
N ASP A 360 -28.29 -87.83 -19.42
CA ASP A 360 -28.34 -89.17 -20.01
C ASP A 360 -28.14 -89.29 -21.53
N LEU A 361 -26.90 -89.61 -21.93
CA LEU A 361 -26.56 -90.80 -22.72
C LEU A 361 -25.02 -90.97 -22.79
N SER A 362 -24.59 -92.20 -22.49
CA SER A 362 -23.25 -92.84 -22.52
C SER A 362 -22.21 -92.45 -21.47
#